data_AF-A0A0R3H062-F1
#
_entry.id   AF-A0A0R3H062-F1
#
_cell.length_a   1.000
_cell.length_b   1.000
_cell.length_c   1.000
_cell.angle_alpha   90.00
_cell.angle_beta   90.00
_cell.angle_gamma   90.00
#
_symmetry.space_group_name_H-M   'P 1'
#
loop_
_entity.id
_entity.type
_entity.pdbx_description
1 polymer ?
#
loop_
_entity_poly.entity_id
_entity_poly.type
_entity_poly.pdbx_seq_one_letter_code
_entity_poly.pdbx_strand_id
1 'polypeptide(L)'
;MKPINRRTVLGGAGVAGVAAVAGAGADRALSSPRSRDDVKDQTVTDDAARFGDPRLPAELNTAQPHLFHLGALAPQTFDGGDLRQAHEGNFPILTGQQASIVMVTLQPGGIREPHWHPSAWEINVITSGVAKWTLLDPEGHSETFDAHVGDVVFAPQGSLHYFENKGTEDLKLLIVFNASTAEGKDDIGIGASISKLPPDVLAAIFGVPTETFASFKKIDESVTILRRPNR
;
A
#
# COMPACT_ATOMS: atom_id res chain seq x y z
N MET A 1 -22.52 -6.67 -58.13
CA MET A 1 -21.43 -7.62 -58.44
C MET A 1 -20.42 -6.97 -59.39
N LYS A 2 -19.20 -6.73 -58.90
CA LYS A 2 -17.95 -6.58 -59.67
C LYS A 2 -16.79 -6.63 -58.64
N PRO A 3 -15.87 -7.61 -58.69
CA PRO A 3 -14.77 -7.73 -57.74
C PRO A 3 -13.40 -7.38 -58.36
N ILE A 4 -12.48 -6.83 -57.56
CA ILE A 4 -11.02 -6.74 -57.84
C ILE A 4 -10.33 -6.82 -56.46
N ASN A 5 -9.80 -7.96 -56.00
CA ASN A 5 -8.57 -8.69 -56.31
C ASN A 5 -7.26 -8.05 -55.82
N ARG A 6 -6.60 -8.69 -54.85
CA ARG A 6 -5.14 -8.82 -54.73
C ARG A 6 -4.72 -10.21 -54.21
N ARG A 7 -4.58 -11.14 -55.17
CA ARG A 7 -3.47 -12.12 -55.35
C ARG A 7 -2.10 -11.60 -54.84
N THR A 8 -1.10 -12.32 -54.33
CA THR A 8 -0.68 -13.76 -54.31
C THR A 8 0.43 -13.86 -53.23
N VAL A 9 0.34 -14.70 -52.21
CA VAL A 9 1.05 -15.99 -51.92
C VAL A 9 2.37 -16.29 -52.69
N LEU A 10 3.39 -16.74 -51.94
CA LEU A 10 4.44 -17.78 -52.21
C LEU A 10 5.79 -17.31 -51.64
N GLY A 11 6.63 -18.11 -50.99
CA GLY A 11 6.61 -19.52 -50.54
C GLY A 11 7.37 -19.58 -49.20
N GLY A 12 7.48 -20.67 -48.49
CA GLY A 12 8.01 -21.98 -48.88
C GLY A 12 8.79 -22.50 -47.65
N ALA A 13 8.70 -23.80 -47.40
CA ALA A 13 8.93 -24.45 -46.10
C ALA A 13 10.39 -24.83 -45.77
N GLY A 14 10.63 -25.10 -44.48
CA GLY A 14 11.72 -25.91 -43.90
C GLY A 14 12.97 -25.10 -43.51
N VAL A 15 13.67 -25.31 -42.39
CA VAL A 15 13.88 -26.49 -41.54
C VAL A 15 14.22 -26.01 -40.10
N ALA A 16 13.95 -26.88 -39.14
CA ALA A 16 14.15 -26.73 -37.70
C ALA A 16 15.55 -26.26 -37.24
N GLY A 17 15.54 -25.48 -36.16
CA GLY A 17 16.71 -25.19 -35.33
C GLY A 17 16.23 -24.68 -33.97
N VAL A 18 16.24 -25.54 -32.96
CA VAL A 18 16.05 -25.15 -31.57
C VAL A 18 17.30 -24.39 -31.12
N ALA A 19 17.13 -23.11 -30.81
CA ALA A 19 18.01 -22.37 -29.92
C ALA A 19 17.14 -21.45 -29.06
N ALA A 20 16.90 -21.90 -27.83
CA ALA A 20 16.49 -21.01 -26.75
C ALA A 20 17.61 -19.99 -26.47
N VAL A 21 17.24 -18.90 -25.79
CA VAL A 21 18.07 -17.80 -25.26
C VAL A 21 18.20 -16.58 -26.19
N ALA A 22 17.42 -15.54 -25.89
CA ALA A 22 17.90 -14.19 -25.61
C ALA A 22 16.71 -13.22 -25.47
N GLY A 23 16.27 -12.98 -24.24
CA GLY A 23 15.24 -11.98 -23.92
C GLY A 23 15.36 -11.43 -22.50
N ALA A 24 16.57 -11.46 -21.94
CA ALA A 24 16.95 -10.80 -20.70
C ALA A 24 18.47 -10.60 -20.77
N GLY A 25 18.92 -9.51 -21.38
CA GLY A 25 20.36 -9.31 -21.58
C GLY A 25 20.80 -8.09 -22.38
N ALA A 26 19.89 -7.32 -22.99
CA ALA A 26 20.29 -6.13 -23.74
C ALA A 26 20.79 -4.97 -22.84
N ASP A 27 20.52 -4.99 -21.53
CA ASP A 27 20.94 -3.90 -20.63
C ASP A 27 22.25 -4.18 -19.86
N ARG A 28 22.92 -5.32 -20.11
CA ARG A 28 24.18 -5.65 -19.41
C ARG A 28 25.46 -5.47 -20.20
N ALA A 29 25.38 -4.93 -21.41
CA ALA A 29 26.56 -4.58 -22.20
C ALA A 29 26.65 -3.06 -22.35
N LEU A 30 27.14 -2.36 -21.31
CA LEU A 30 27.83 -1.06 -21.34
C LEU A 30 28.04 -0.57 -19.90
N SER A 31 28.85 -1.28 -19.11
CA SER A 31 29.49 -0.66 -17.94
C SER A 31 30.96 -1.03 -17.93
N SER A 32 31.78 -0.13 -18.47
CA SER A 32 33.22 -0.15 -18.24
C SER A 32 33.49 0.09 -16.75
N PRO A 33 34.51 -0.53 -16.13
CA PRO A 33 34.87 -0.21 -14.77
C PRO A 33 35.42 1.23 -14.76
N ARG A 34 34.68 2.17 -14.16
CA ARG A 34 35.23 3.50 -13.89
C ARG A 34 36.34 3.36 -12.87
N SER A 35 37.49 3.98 -13.16
CA SER A 35 38.58 4.14 -12.20
C SER A 35 38.05 4.83 -10.94
N ARG A 36 38.52 4.39 -9.77
CA ARG A 36 38.10 4.88 -8.44
C ARG A 36 38.42 6.35 -8.17
N ASP A 37 39.06 7.04 -9.11
CA ASP A 37 39.60 8.39 -8.92
C ASP A 37 38.78 9.51 -9.58
N ASP A 38 37.64 9.21 -10.23
CA ASP A 38 36.80 10.21 -10.93
C ASP A 38 35.46 10.51 -10.24
N VAL A 39 35.19 9.97 -9.05
CA VAL A 39 34.09 10.48 -8.22
C VAL A 39 34.65 11.70 -7.51
N LYS A 40 34.45 12.89 -8.09
CA LYS A 40 34.39 14.09 -7.26
C LYS A 40 33.40 13.77 -6.15
N ASP A 41 33.93 13.62 -4.95
CA ASP A 41 33.17 13.60 -3.71
C ASP A 41 32.21 14.79 -3.80
N GLN A 42 30.96 14.50 -4.19
CA GLN A 42 29.86 15.41 -3.99
C GLN A 42 29.63 15.36 -2.50
N THR A 43 30.54 16.06 -1.82
CA THR A 43 30.53 16.36 -0.41
C THR A 43 29.08 16.63 -0.04
N VAL A 44 28.67 15.92 1.00
CA VAL A 44 27.37 15.98 1.67
C VAL A 44 27.21 17.36 2.34
N THR A 45 27.37 18.42 1.57
CA THR A 45 27.53 19.80 2.05
C THR A 45 26.38 20.70 1.64
N ASP A 46 25.31 20.15 1.07
CA ASP A 46 24.09 20.90 0.78
C ASP A 46 22.86 20.32 1.52
N ASP A 47 23.10 19.84 2.73
CA ASP A 47 22.08 19.30 3.62
C ASP A 47 21.02 20.34 4.00
N ALA A 48 21.37 21.63 4.05
CA ALA A 48 20.41 22.70 4.35
C ALA A 48 19.39 22.91 3.21
N ALA A 49 19.80 22.77 1.94
CA ALA A 49 18.89 22.84 0.79
C ALA A 49 18.02 21.58 0.66
N ARG A 50 18.51 20.42 1.13
CA ARG A 50 17.83 19.12 1.06
C ARG A 50 16.93 18.81 2.26
N PHE A 51 17.35 19.18 3.48
CA PHE A 51 16.73 18.82 4.75
C PHE A 51 16.27 20.06 5.56
N GLY A 52 16.54 21.27 5.08
CA GLY A 52 16.24 22.52 5.78
C GLY A 52 17.26 22.85 6.89
N ASP A 53 17.15 24.06 7.43
CA ASP A 53 17.92 24.45 8.62
C ASP A 53 17.45 23.64 9.84
N PRO A 54 18.36 22.98 10.59
CA PRO A 54 18.00 22.28 11.83
C PRO A 54 17.40 23.26 12.83
N ARG A 55 16.07 23.22 12.99
CA ARG A 55 15.33 24.04 13.95
C ARG A 55 14.29 23.19 14.66
N LEU A 56 14.01 23.53 15.91
CA LEU A 56 12.77 23.14 16.55
C LEU A 56 11.66 24.05 16.00
N PRO A 57 10.62 23.51 15.35
CA PRO A 57 9.53 24.36 14.92
C PRO A 57 8.82 24.99 16.11
N ALA A 58 8.35 26.22 15.92
CA ALA A 58 7.74 27.01 17.01
C ALA A 58 6.51 26.30 17.60
N GLU A 59 5.84 25.49 16.79
CA GLU A 59 4.71 24.64 17.13
C GLU A 59 5.07 23.55 18.16
N LEU A 60 6.36 23.22 18.32
CA LEU A 60 6.85 22.25 19.30
C LEU A 60 7.33 22.89 20.61
N ASN A 61 7.16 24.20 20.83
CA ASN A 61 7.61 24.90 22.03
C ASN A 61 6.84 24.48 23.30
N THR A 62 7.15 23.28 23.77
CA THR A 62 6.60 22.59 24.94
C THR A 62 7.72 22.21 25.89
N ALA A 63 7.39 21.64 27.06
CA ALA A 63 8.40 21.16 27.99
C ALA A 63 9.26 20.00 27.41
N GLN A 64 8.77 19.26 26.41
CA GLN A 64 9.45 18.12 25.79
C GLN A 64 9.24 18.14 24.26
N PRO A 65 9.91 19.06 23.53
CA PRO A 65 9.65 19.33 22.10
C PRO A 65 9.94 18.14 21.17
N HIS A 66 10.73 17.16 21.61
CA HIS A 66 11.15 16.02 20.81
C HIS A 66 10.34 14.75 21.07
N LEU A 67 9.38 14.78 22.00
CA LEU A 67 8.63 13.59 22.42
C LEU A 67 7.16 13.71 22.05
N PHE A 68 6.66 12.72 21.30
CA PHE A 68 5.24 12.54 21.06
C PHE A 68 4.78 11.20 21.63
N HIS A 69 3.84 11.24 22.56
CA HIS A 69 3.32 10.04 23.23
C HIS A 69 2.22 9.36 22.41
N LEU A 70 2.57 8.79 21.25
CA LEU A 70 1.60 8.12 20.36
C LEU A 70 0.77 7.05 21.08
N GLY A 71 1.42 6.22 21.91
CA GLY A 71 0.74 5.17 22.67
C GLY A 71 -0.20 5.68 23.78
N ALA A 72 -0.08 6.96 24.18
CA ALA A 72 -0.94 7.57 25.20
C ALA A 72 -2.19 8.24 24.61
N LEU A 73 -2.31 8.32 23.28
CA LEU A 73 -3.53 8.81 22.64
C LEU A 73 -4.72 7.89 22.98
N ALA A 74 -5.90 8.48 23.08
CA ALA A 74 -7.13 7.70 23.13
C ALA A 74 -7.26 6.88 21.82
N PRO A 75 -7.50 5.56 21.89
CA PRO A 75 -7.65 4.74 20.70
C PRO A 75 -8.94 5.06 19.95
N GLN A 76 -8.86 5.07 18.62
CA GLN A 76 -10.05 4.86 17.80
C GLN A 76 -10.35 3.36 17.81
N THR A 77 -11.48 2.98 18.40
CA THR A 77 -11.85 1.58 18.63
C THR A 77 -12.82 1.09 17.56
N PHE A 78 -12.63 -0.16 17.13
CA PHE A 78 -13.46 -0.85 16.15
C PHE A 78 -13.75 -2.29 16.62
N ASP A 79 -14.57 -3.03 15.86
CA ASP A 79 -15.00 -4.38 16.24
C ASP A 79 -13.85 -5.41 16.28
N GLY A 80 -12.83 -5.23 15.45
CA GLY A 80 -11.67 -6.13 15.35
C GLY A 80 -10.40 -5.66 16.05
N GLY A 81 -10.41 -4.49 16.70
CA GLY A 81 -9.19 -3.88 17.23
C GLY A 81 -9.26 -2.37 17.35
N ASP A 82 -8.10 -1.72 17.38
CA ASP A 82 -7.99 -0.27 17.55
C ASP A 82 -6.77 0.31 16.84
N LEU A 83 -6.80 1.63 16.62
CA LEU A 83 -5.66 2.38 16.13
C LEU A 83 -5.45 3.71 16.86
N ARG A 84 -4.21 4.19 16.82
CA ARG A 84 -3.80 5.55 17.22
C ARG A 84 -2.92 6.12 16.13
N GLN A 85 -3.05 7.41 15.83
CA GLN A 85 -2.29 8.03 14.75
C GLN A 85 -1.61 9.33 15.20
N ALA A 86 -0.38 9.54 14.75
CA ALA A 86 0.25 10.85 14.66
C ALA A 86 0.16 11.35 13.21
N HIS A 87 -0.43 12.52 13.01
CA HIS A 87 -0.59 13.17 11.70
C HIS A 87 -0.47 14.69 11.89
N GLU A 88 -0.47 15.48 10.81
CA GLU A 88 -0.24 16.94 10.86
C GLU A 88 -1.19 17.71 11.80
N GLY A 89 -2.41 17.19 12.01
CA GLY A 89 -3.44 17.85 12.83
C GLY A 89 -3.26 17.65 14.33
N ASN A 90 -2.45 16.68 14.77
CA ASN A 90 -2.20 16.42 16.19
C ASN A 90 -0.72 16.38 16.57
N PHE A 91 0.17 16.24 15.59
CA PHE A 91 1.61 16.35 15.75
C PHE A 91 2.16 17.32 14.69
N PRO A 92 2.12 18.65 14.96
CA PRO A 92 2.33 19.68 13.95
C PRO A 92 3.67 19.62 13.22
N ILE A 93 4.69 18.99 13.80
CA ILE A 93 5.98 18.73 13.13
C ILE A 93 5.82 17.98 11.82
N LEU A 94 4.75 17.18 11.67
CA LEU A 94 4.48 16.39 10.47
C LEU A 94 3.91 17.24 9.32
N THR A 95 3.50 18.48 9.57
CA THR A 95 2.92 19.37 8.54
C THR A 95 3.92 19.57 7.40
N GLY A 96 3.52 19.17 6.19
CA GLY A 96 4.35 19.26 4.99
C GLY A 96 5.58 18.32 4.96
N GLN A 97 5.76 17.45 5.96
CA GLN A 97 6.88 16.51 6.02
C GLN A 97 6.64 15.22 5.24
N GLN A 98 5.45 15.03 4.68
CA GLN A 98 5.06 13.79 4.01
C GLN A 98 5.30 12.59 4.94
N ALA A 99 4.75 12.67 6.15
CA ALA A 99 4.94 11.66 7.17
C ALA A 99 3.74 11.59 8.11
N SER A 100 3.20 10.38 8.30
CA SER A 100 2.29 10.08 9.40
C SER A 100 2.53 8.67 9.90
N ILE A 101 2.12 8.40 11.14
CA ILE A 101 2.44 7.14 11.84
C ILE A 101 1.16 6.62 12.47
N VAL A 102 0.79 5.38 12.19
CA VAL A 102 -0.34 4.69 12.81
C VAL A 102 0.18 3.52 13.64
N MET A 103 -0.31 3.38 14.86
CA MET A 103 -0.14 2.18 15.67
C MET A 103 -1.46 1.41 15.63
N VAL A 104 -1.42 0.18 15.11
CA VAL A 104 -2.59 -0.69 14.99
C VAL A 104 -2.47 -1.87 15.95
N THR A 105 -3.56 -2.21 16.61
CA THR A 105 -3.76 -3.48 17.29
C THR A 105 -4.93 -4.21 16.65
N LEU A 106 -4.70 -5.43 16.14
CA LEU A 106 -5.76 -6.34 15.70
C LEU A 106 -5.88 -7.48 16.70
N GLN A 107 -7.07 -7.63 17.28
CA GLN A 107 -7.39 -8.76 18.15
C GLN A 107 -7.44 -10.07 17.34
N PRO A 108 -7.45 -11.25 17.97
CA PRO A 108 -7.59 -12.52 17.25
C PRO A 108 -8.82 -12.51 16.32
N GLY A 109 -8.61 -12.83 15.04
CA GLY A 109 -9.64 -12.73 13.99
C GLY A 109 -9.95 -11.31 13.51
N GLY A 110 -9.24 -10.29 14.01
CA GLY A 110 -9.31 -8.92 13.53
C GLY A 110 -8.71 -8.78 12.13
N ILE A 111 -9.34 -7.95 11.31
CA ILE A 111 -9.00 -7.68 9.92
C ILE A 111 -8.91 -6.16 9.77
N ARG A 112 -7.79 -5.66 9.22
CA ARG A 112 -7.80 -4.37 8.54
C ARG A 112 -8.44 -4.61 7.18
N GLU A 113 -9.59 -3.99 6.93
CA GLU A 113 -10.38 -4.26 5.73
C GLU A 113 -9.56 -4.05 4.45
N PRO A 114 -9.88 -4.70 3.32
CA PRO A 114 -9.21 -4.36 2.06
C PRO A 114 -9.43 -2.89 1.71
N HIS A 115 -8.34 -2.18 1.45
CA HIS A 115 -8.32 -0.74 1.22
C HIS A 115 -7.13 -0.34 0.34
N TRP A 116 -7.10 0.93 -0.03
CA TRP A 116 -5.95 1.55 -0.68
C TRP A 116 -5.83 3.00 -0.27
N HIS A 117 -4.61 3.53 -0.39
CA HIS A 117 -4.29 4.92 -0.13
C HIS A 117 -4.07 5.69 -1.44
N PRO A 118 -4.93 6.65 -1.80
CA PRO A 118 -4.77 7.46 -3.00
C PRO A 118 -3.49 8.29 -3.03
N SER A 119 -3.02 8.77 -1.87
CA SER A 119 -1.91 9.73 -1.78
C SER A 119 -0.65 9.22 -1.10
N ALA A 120 -0.67 8.02 -0.50
CA ALA A 120 0.43 7.48 0.29
C ALA A 120 0.89 6.09 -0.14
N TRP A 121 2.21 5.83 -0.08
CA TRP A 121 2.74 4.48 0.09
C TRP A 121 2.79 4.14 1.57
N GLU A 122 2.69 2.85 1.90
CA GLU A 122 2.55 2.36 3.27
C GLU A 122 3.69 1.39 3.61
N ILE A 123 4.36 1.63 4.74
CA ILE A 123 5.38 0.74 5.30
C ILE A 123 4.92 0.26 6.67
N ASN A 124 4.89 -1.05 6.86
CA ASN A 124 4.43 -1.70 8.09
C ASN A 124 5.57 -2.42 8.77
N VAL A 125 5.72 -2.23 10.08
CA VAL A 125 6.66 -2.96 10.92
C VAL A 125 5.89 -3.80 11.90
N ILE A 126 6.03 -5.13 11.82
CA ILE A 126 5.34 -6.05 12.73
C ILE A 126 6.08 -6.06 14.07
N THR A 127 5.37 -5.79 15.16
CA THR A 127 5.94 -5.67 16.52
C THR A 127 5.44 -6.75 17.48
N SER A 128 4.30 -7.37 17.20
CA SER A 128 3.75 -8.51 17.95
C SER A 128 2.85 -9.36 17.05
N GLY A 129 2.81 -10.67 17.26
CA GLY A 129 1.90 -11.57 16.55
C GLY A 129 2.34 -11.94 15.13
N VAL A 130 1.38 -12.44 14.34
CA VAL A 130 1.58 -12.85 12.95
C VAL A 130 0.46 -12.26 12.09
N ALA A 131 0.82 -11.46 11.10
CA ALA A 131 -0.11 -10.89 10.14
C ALA A 131 -0.12 -11.73 8.87
N LYS A 132 -1.31 -12.05 8.36
CA LYS A 132 -1.44 -12.52 6.98
C LYS A 132 -1.78 -11.32 6.09
N TRP A 133 -0.96 -11.08 5.08
CA TRP A 133 -1.13 -9.99 4.12
C TRP A 133 -1.62 -10.51 2.78
N THR A 134 -2.40 -9.70 2.07
CA THR A 134 -2.66 -9.86 0.65
C THR A 134 -2.57 -8.50 -0.02
N LEU A 135 -1.86 -8.42 -1.14
CA LEU A 135 -1.70 -7.21 -1.93
C LEU A 135 -2.05 -7.48 -3.40
N LEU A 136 -2.52 -6.44 -4.09
CA LEU A 136 -2.72 -6.36 -5.53
C LEU A 136 -2.19 -5.01 -6.00
N ASP A 137 -1.12 -5.03 -6.79
CA ASP A 137 -0.50 -3.81 -7.33
C ASP A 137 -1.22 -3.31 -8.60
N PRO A 138 -0.98 -2.06 -9.03
CA PRO A 138 -1.57 -1.50 -10.26
C PRO A 138 -1.22 -2.25 -11.55
N GLU A 139 -0.11 -2.99 -11.56
CA GLU A 139 0.32 -3.84 -12.67
C GLU A 139 -0.42 -5.19 -12.71
N GLY A 140 -1.21 -5.50 -11.69
CA GLY A 140 -2.02 -6.71 -11.57
C GLY A 140 -1.28 -7.89 -10.92
N HIS A 141 -0.09 -7.68 -10.36
CA HIS A 141 0.56 -8.68 -9.55
C HIS A 141 -0.13 -8.77 -8.20
N SER A 142 -0.29 -10.01 -7.72
CA SER A 142 -0.84 -10.25 -6.39
C SER A 142 0.08 -11.16 -5.59
N GLU A 143 0.13 -10.88 -4.29
CA GLU A 143 0.92 -11.66 -3.35
C GLU A 143 0.11 -11.93 -2.09
N THR A 144 0.38 -13.05 -1.43
CA THR A 144 -0.17 -13.37 -0.11
C THR A 144 0.89 -14.10 0.70
N PHE A 145 1.20 -13.59 1.88
CA PHE A 145 2.25 -14.11 2.74
C PHE A 145 1.95 -13.83 4.21
N ASP A 146 2.66 -14.53 5.09
CA ASP A 146 2.65 -14.25 6.52
C ASP A 146 3.85 -13.34 6.87
N ALA A 147 3.60 -12.26 7.60
CA ALA A 147 4.61 -11.37 8.16
C ALA A 147 4.70 -11.60 9.68
N HIS A 148 5.93 -11.71 10.17
CA HIS A 148 6.27 -12.02 11.55
C HIS A 148 6.94 -10.83 12.22
N VAL A 149 7.09 -10.88 13.55
CA VAL A 149 7.77 -9.83 14.32
C VAL A 149 9.16 -9.53 13.74
N GLY A 150 9.41 -8.25 13.45
CA GLY A 150 10.63 -7.76 12.83
C GLY A 150 10.57 -7.64 11.30
N ASP A 151 9.57 -8.23 10.65
CA ASP A 151 9.38 -8.07 9.21
C ASP A 151 8.83 -6.68 8.88
N VAL A 152 9.19 -6.22 7.67
CA VAL A 152 8.69 -4.97 7.09
C VAL A 152 7.86 -5.30 5.85
N VAL A 153 6.63 -4.81 5.80
CA VAL A 153 5.73 -4.99 4.64
C VAL A 153 5.54 -3.66 3.94
N PHE A 154 5.62 -3.69 2.61
CA PHE A 154 5.48 -2.52 1.76
C PHE A 154 4.23 -2.63 0.87
N ALA A 155 3.33 -1.65 0.96
CA ALA A 155 2.21 -1.50 0.03
C ALA A 155 2.40 -0.22 -0.81
N PRO A 156 2.53 -0.33 -2.15
CA PRO A 156 2.62 0.83 -3.03
C PRO A 156 1.38 1.73 -2.95
N GLN A 157 1.57 3.02 -3.23
CA GLN A 157 0.46 3.97 -3.34
C GLN A 157 -0.59 3.48 -4.35
N GLY A 158 -1.86 3.54 -3.96
CA GLY A 158 -2.99 3.09 -4.76
C GLY A 158 -3.12 1.57 -4.92
N SER A 159 -2.21 0.77 -4.36
CA SER A 159 -2.35 -0.70 -4.37
C SER A 159 -3.46 -1.14 -3.41
N LEU A 160 -4.29 -2.09 -3.85
CA LEU A 160 -5.29 -2.69 -2.98
C LEU A 160 -4.56 -3.69 -2.05
N HIS A 161 -4.74 -3.54 -0.75
CA HIS A 161 -4.15 -4.45 0.22
C HIS A 161 -5.05 -4.65 1.43
N TYR A 162 -4.84 -5.76 2.12
CA TYR A 162 -5.46 -6.02 3.42
C TYR A 162 -4.54 -6.89 4.27
N PHE A 163 -4.76 -6.86 5.57
CA PHE A 163 -4.08 -7.76 6.48
C PHE A 163 -4.98 -8.18 7.63
N GLU A 164 -4.69 -9.36 8.17
CA GLU A 164 -5.45 -9.94 9.26
C GLU A 164 -4.57 -10.58 10.32
N ASN A 165 -5.07 -10.59 11.54
CA ASN A 165 -4.44 -11.33 12.62
C ASN A 165 -4.67 -12.83 12.43
N LYS A 166 -3.60 -13.55 12.10
CA LYS A 166 -3.60 -15.01 11.93
C LYS A 166 -3.42 -15.76 13.26
N GLY A 167 -2.96 -15.08 14.30
CA GLY A 167 -2.63 -15.64 15.60
C GLY A 167 -3.81 -15.71 16.59
N THR A 168 -3.51 -16.24 17.77
CA THR A 168 -4.43 -16.30 18.93
C THR A 168 -4.20 -15.19 19.94
N GLU A 169 -3.16 -14.39 19.76
CA GLU A 169 -2.80 -13.22 20.57
C GLU A 169 -2.98 -11.95 19.74
N ASP A 170 -2.93 -10.78 20.38
CA ASP A 170 -2.98 -9.50 19.68
C ASP A 170 -1.81 -9.33 18.68
N LEU A 171 -2.17 -9.00 17.44
CA LEU A 171 -1.26 -8.52 16.42
C LEU A 171 -1.06 -7.02 16.60
N LYS A 172 0.19 -6.57 16.66
CA LYS A 172 0.54 -5.15 16.75
C LYS A 172 1.54 -4.77 15.68
N LEU A 173 1.31 -3.63 15.05
CA LEU A 173 2.18 -3.10 14.01
C LEU A 173 2.22 -1.58 14.06
N LEU A 174 3.34 -1.04 13.58
CA LEU A 174 3.50 0.38 13.28
C LEU A 174 3.46 0.55 11.78
N ILE A 175 2.66 1.50 11.33
CA ILE A 175 2.48 1.86 9.95
C ILE A 175 3.04 3.27 9.75
N VAL A 176 3.82 3.47 8.70
CA VAL A 176 4.40 4.75 8.32
C VAL A 176 3.98 5.05 6.89
N PHE A 177 3.45 6.25 6.69
CA PHE A 177 3.02 6.76 5.40
C PHE A 177 3.90 7.92 4.97
N ASN A 178 4.06 8.11 3.67
CA ASN A 178 4.61 9.35 3.12
C ASN A 178 3.56 10.45 2.90
N ALA A 179 2.49 10.44 3.67
CA ALA A 179 1.50 11.50 3.68
C ALA A 179 1.32 11.96 5.11
N SER A 180 1.23 13.28 5.31
CA SER A 180 1.00 13.87 6.62
C SER A 180 -0.47 13.83 7.07
N THR A 181 -1.35 13.38 6.17
CA THR A 181 -2.80 13.34 6.30
C THR A 181 -3.26 12.31 7.34
N ALA A 182 -4.41 12.57 7.97
CA ALA A 182 -5.06 11.60 8.84
C ALA A 182 -5.59 10.40 8.03
N GLU A 183 -5.53 9.20 8.61
CA GLU A 183 -5.87 7.92 7.97
C GLU A 183 -7.24 7.97 7.28
N GLY A 184 -8.28 8.38 8.01
CA GLY A 184 -9.66 8.44 7.48
C GLY A 184 -9.89 9.48 6.37
N LYS A 185 -8.86 10.23 5.95
CA LYS A 185 -8.93 11.15 4.80
C LYS A 185 -8.13 10.66 3.59
N ASP A 186 -7.31 9.63 3.75
CA ASP A 186 -6.54 9.00 2.67
C ASP A 186 -6.72 7.48 2.66
N ASP A 187 -7.80 6.96 3.25
CA ASP A 187 -8.17 5.55 3.24
C ASP A 187 -9.46 5.37 2.42
N ILE A 188 -9.43 4.46 1.46
CA ILE A 188 -10.63 4.04 0.72
C ILE A 188 -10.85 2.54 0.94
N GLY A 189 -11.81 2.21 1.80
CA GLY A 189 -12.18 0.85 2.14
C GLY A 189 -13.11 0.20 1.09
N ILE A 190 -12.83 -1.07 0.76
CA ILE A 190 -13.55 -1.84 -0.25
C ILE A 190 -15.06 -1.93 0.03
N GLY A 191 -15.46 -1.97 1.31
CA GLY A 191 -16.85 -2.07 1.71
C GLY A 191 -17.65 -0.83 1.29
N ALA A 192 -17.10 0.35 1.54
CA ALA A 192 -17.68 1.61 1.10
C ALA A 192 -17.66 1.72 -0.43
N SER A 193 -16.51 1.40 -1.08
CA SER A 193 -16.38 1.48 -2.54
C SER A 193 -17.41 0.65 -3.29
N ILE A 194 -17.57 -0.64 -2.92
CA ILE A 194 -18.56 -1.52 -3.55
C ILE A 194 -19.98 -1.05 -3.24
N SER A 195 -20.23 -0.53 -2.04
CA SER A 195 -21.55 -0.05 -1.64
C SER A 195 -22.06 1.12 -2.47
N LYS A 196 -21.16 1.99 -2.96
CA LYS A 196 -21.51 3.15 -3.78
C LYS A 196 -21.71 2.82 -5.27
N LEU A 197 -21.40 1.60 -5.70
CA LEU A 197 -21.67 1.15 -7.06
C LEU A 197 -23.11 0.62 -7.20
N PRO A 198 -23.80 0.90 -8.33
CA PRO A 198 -25.11 0.34 -8.61
C PRO A 198 -25.09 -1.20 -8.67
N PRO A 199 -26.11 -1.90 -8.13
CA PRO A 199 -26.16 -3.37 -8.15
C PRO A 199 -26.07 -4.00 -9.54
N ASP A 200 -26.65 -3.35 -10.56
CA ASP A 200 -26.63 -3.81 -11.95
C ASP A 200 -25.24 -3.68 -12.60
N VAL A 201 -24.48 -2.64 -12.23
CA VAL A 201 -23.07 -2.49 -12.64
C VAL A 201 -22.21 -3.61 -12.04
N LEU A 202 -22.37 -3.90 -10.74
CA LEU A 202 -21.67 -5.03 -10.10
C LEU A 202 -22.08 -6.37 -10.73
N ALA A 203 -23.37 -6.57 -10.99
CA ALA A 203 -23.88 -7.76 -11.66
C ALA A 203 -23.23 -7.98 -13.04
N ALA A 204 -23.06 -6.93 -13.83
CA ALA A 204 -22.38 -7.01 -15.13
C ALA A 204 -20.90 -7.41 -15.01
N ILE A 205 -20.20 -6.99 -13.95
CA ILE A 205 -18.80 -7.34 -13.70
C ILE A 205 -18.66 -8.81 -13.27
N PHE A 206 -19.50 -9.27 -12.35
CA PHE A 206 -19.37 -10.59 -11.73
C PHE A 206 -20.17 -11.70 -12.42
N GLY A 207 -21.04 -11.35 -13.38
CA GLY A 207 -21.84 -12.33 -14.14
C GLY A 207 -22.92 -13.02 -13.30
N VAL A 208 -23.50 -12.29 -12.34
CA VAL A 208 -24.56 -12.79 -11.43
C VAL A 208 -25.83 -11.96 -11.55
N PRO A 209 -27.00 -12.44 -11.09
CA PRO A 209 -28.22 -11.63 -11.08
C PRO A 209 -28.07 -10.36 -10.23
N THR A 210 -28.70 -9.25 -10.64
CA THR A 210 -28.70 -7.95 -9.94
C THR A 210 -29.14 -8.05 -8.48
N GLU A 211 -30.07 -8.95 -8.20
CA GLU A 211 -30.61 -9.22 -6.87
C GLU A 211 -29.54 -9.67 -5.88
N THR A 212 -28.45 -10.29 -6.38
CA THR A 212 -27.29 -10.70 -5.59
C THR A 212 -26.73 -9.50 -4.82
N PHE A 213 -26.47 -8.39 -5.51
CA PHE A 213 -25.91 -7.18 -4.92
C PHE A 213 -26.95 -6.24 -4.32
N ALA A 214 -28.22 -6.34 -4.71
CA ALA A 214 -29.30 -5.59 -4.08
C ALA A 214 -29.50 -5.96 -2.60
N SER A 215 -29.16 -7.20 -2.24
CA SER A 215 -29.26 -7.71 -0.86
C SER A 215 -28.11 -7.29 0.07
N PHE A 216 -27.03 -6.69 -0.46
CA PHE A 216 -25.85 -6.36 0.32
C PHE A 216 -26.14 -5.17 1.25
N LYS A 217 -25.64 -5.26 2.48
CA LYS A 217 -25.64 -4.12 3.42
C LYS A 217 -24.85 -2.96 2.78
N LYS A 218 -25.48 -1.79 2.70
CA LYS A 218 -24.81 -0.57 2.26
C LYS A 218 -23.93 -0.02 3.38
N ILE A 219 -22.69 0.29 3.03
CA ILE A 219 -21.66 0.87 3.88
C ILE A 219 -21.36 2.27 3.33
N ASP A 220 -21.47 3.29 4.19
CA ASP A 220 -21.29 4.67 3.76
C ASP A 220 -19.86 5.16 3.82
N GLU A 221 -19.11 4.70 4.81
CA GLU A 221 -17.72 5.05 5.10
C GLU A 221 -16.91 3.78 5.35
N SER A 222 -15.58 3.84 5.23
CA SER A 222 -14.67 2.74 5.56
C SER A 222 -15.01 2.15 6.94
N VAL A 223 -15.05 0.82 7.03
CA VAL A 223 -15.21 0.10 8.29
C VAL A 223 -13.88 0.06 9.05
N THR A 224 -12.78 0.22 8.33
CA THR A 224 -11.38 0.27 8.77
C THR A 224 -10.90 -1.04 9.38
N ILE A 225 -11.37 -1.37 10.59
CA ILE A 225 -11.03 -2.60 11.30
C ILE A 225 -12.32 -3.36 11.65
N LEU A 226 -12.40 -4.63 11.23
CA LEU A 226 -13.55 -5.50 11.50
C LEU A 226 -13.10 -6.85 12.05
N ARG A 227 -14.05 -7.60 12.60
CA ARG A 227 -13.79 -8.97 13.03
C ARG A 227 -14.33 -9.96 12.00
N ARG A 228 -13.55 -11.00 11.72
CA ARG A 228 -14.02 -12.15 10.94
C ARG A 228 -15.16 -12.84 11.72
N PRO A 229 -16.30 -13.14 11.08
CA PRO A 229 -17.34 -13.93 11.73
C PRO A 229 -16.79 -15.29 12.18
N ASN A 230 -17.25 -15.77 13.34
CA ASN A 230 -16.96 -17.13 13.78
C ASN A 230 -17.44 -18.11 12.70
N ARG A 231 -16.53 -18.97 12.21
CA ARG A 231 -16.88 -20.08 11.31
C ARG A 231 -17.38 -21.27 12.12
#